data_AF-A0A8B2NKV6-F1
#
_entry.id   AF-A0A8B2NKV6-F1
#
_cell.length_a   1.000
_cell.length_b   1.000
_cell.length_c   1.000
_cell.angle_alpha   90.00
_cell.angle_beta   90.00
_cell.angle_gamma   90.00
#
_symmetry.space_group_name_H-M   'P 1'
#
loop_
_entity.id
_entity.type
_entity.pdbx_description
1 polymer ?
#
loop_
_entity_poly.entity_id
_entity_poly.type
_entity_poly.pdbx_seq_one_letter_code
_entity_poly.pdbx_strand_id
1 'polypeptide(L)'
;MPKSNASEAVLAKDDTVEVPTLLDLVTEWDSLEARIKFYTAGAESVAGDGTRHSCGDAMLRASDDLIEFVDQFEEMLNAYADAHKAEAAR
;
A
#
# COMPACT_ATOMS: atom_id res chain seq x y z
N MET A 1 3.02 6.16 55.67
CA MET A 1 2.53 6.98 54.54
C MET A 1 3.42 8.19 54.42
N PRO A 2 3.94 8.45 53.21
CA PRO A 2 3.34 9.49 52.38
C PRO A 2 2.73 8.89 51.10
N LYS A 3 1.59 9.46 50.68
CA LYS A 3 1.02 9.27 49.35
C LYS A 3 1.68 10.31 48.43
N SER A 4 2.11 9.90 47.24
CA SER A 4 2.29 10.82 46.11
C SER A 4 1.91 10.09 44.84
N ASN A 5 0.77 10.51 44.28
CA ASN A 5 0.32 10.14 42.94
C ASN A 5 1.21 10.83 41.91
N ALA A 6 1.69 10.07 40.93
CA ALA A 6 1.78 10.53 39.54
C ALA A 6 1.83 9.27 38.67
N SER A 7 0.69 8.87 38.11
CA SER A 7 0.25 9.29 36.77
C SER A 7 0.96 8.44 35.73
N GLU A 8 0.22 7.45 35.24
CA GLU A 8 0.16 7.11 33.83
C GLU A 8 1.51 7.20 33.08
N ALA A 9 2.32 6.16 33.23
CA ALA A 9 3.06 5.69 32.06
C ALA A 9 2.06 5.03 31.11
N VAL A 10 1.14 5.82 30.55
CA VAL A 10 0.57 5.51 29.25
C VAL A 10 1.78 5.56 28.34
N LEU A 11 2.33 4.38 28.06
CA LEU A 11 3.28 4.16 27.00
C LEU A 11 2.70 4.87 25.79
N ALA A 12 3.23 6.06 25.51
CA ALA A 12 3.16 6.64 24.19
C ALA A 12 3.76 5.56 23.30
N LYS A 13 2.88 4.78 22.66
CA LYS A 13 3.23 4.14 21.41
C LYS A 13 3.63 5.33 20.57
N ASP A 14 4.93 5.48 20.43
CA ASP A 14 5.53 6.36 19.46
C ASP A 14 5.12 5.76 18.12
N ASP A 15 3.87 6.03 17.71
CA ASP A 15 3.36 5.83 16.37
C ASP A 15 4.09 6.85 15.49
N THR A 16 5.41 6.67 15.41
CA THR A 16 6.23 7.26 14.38
C THR A 16 5.74 6.61 13.10
N VAL A 17 4.76 7.26 12.47
CA VAL A 17 4.37 6.94 11.11
C VAL A 17 5.65 7.09 10.29
N GLU A 18 6.27 5.97 9.95
CA GLU A 18 7.49 5.97 9.16
C GLU A 18 7.15 6.62 7.82
N VAL A 19 7.74 7.79 7.58
CA VAL A 19 7.57 8.49 6.33
C VAL A 19 8.28 7.67 5.26
N PRO A 20 7.56 7.19 4.22
CA PRO A 20 8.18 6.40 3.16
C PRO A 20 9.23 7.23 2.44
N THR A 21 10.34 6.63 2.05
CA THR A 21 11.39 7.32 1.28
C THR A 21 11.05 7.33 -0.21
N LEU A 22 11.72 8.19 -1.00
CA LEU A 22 11.58 8.17 -2.46
C LEU A 22 11.93 6.81 -3.08
N LEU A 23 12.88 6.09 -2.49
CA LEU A 23 13.28 4.76 -2.95
C LEU A 23 12.17 3.72 -2.70
N ASP A 24 11.46 3.84 -1.59
CA ASP A 24 10.31 2.97 -1.28
C ASP A 24 9.19 3.19 -2.30
N LEU A 25 8.90 4.44 -2.64
CA LEU A 25 7.90 4.78 -3.66
C LEU A 25 8.26 4.23 -5.04
N VAL A 26 9.53 4.32 -5.46
CA VAL A 26 9.98 3.76 -6.74
C VAL A 26 9.88 2.23 -6.74
N THR A 27 10.25 1.60 -5.64
CA THR A 27 10.18 0.13 -5.50
C THR A 27 8.74 -0.37 -5.55
N GLU A 28 7.82 0.31 -4.88
CA GLU A 28 6.40 -0.02 -4.93
C GLU A 28 5.79 0.23 -6.32
N TRP A 29 6.22 1.28 -7.01
CA TRP A 29 5.81 1.51 -8.40
C TRP A 29 6.25 0.37 -9.34
N ASP A 30 7.49 -0.11 -9.23
CA ASP A 30 7.99 -1.23 -10.04
C ASP A 30 7.21 -2.53 -9.74
N SER A 31 6.83 -2.72 -8.47
CA SER A 31 5.98 -3.84 -8.01
C SER A 31 4.59 -3.78 -8.65
N LEU A 32 3.96 -2.60 -8.70
CA LEU A 32 2.68 -2.38 -9.39
C LEU A 32 2.78 -2.74 -10.86
N GLU A 33 3.81 -2.25 -11.54
CA GLU A 33 4.01 -2.51 -12.96
C GLU A 33 4.14 -4.01 -13.25
N ALA A 34 4.88 -4.73 -12.39
CA ALA A 34 5.03 -6.18 -12.49
C ALA A 34 3.70 -6.93 -12.31
N ARG A 35 2.87 -6.52 -11.34
CA ARG A 35 1.54 -7.13 -11.11
C ARG A 35 0.60 -6.90 -12.29
N ILE A 36 0.54 -5.68 -12.81
CA ILE A 36 -0.27 -5.36 -14.00
C ILE A 36 0.14 -6.27 -15.16
N LYS A 37 1.45 -6.36 -15.46
CA LYS A 37 1.97 -7.24 -16.53
C LYS A 37 1.57 -8.70 -16.31
N PHE A 38 1.65 -9.21 -15.07
CA PHE A 38 1.25 -10.58 -14.74
C PHE A 38 -0.23 -10.84 -15.01
N TYR A 39 -1.12 -9.95 -14.52
CA TYR A 39 -2.55 -10.12 -14.71
C TYR A 39 -2.98 -9.93 -16.17
N THR A 40 -2.36 -9.00 -16.91
CA THR A 40 -2.59 -8.84 -18.35
C THR A 40 -2.19 -10.11 -19.11
N ALA A 41 -1.00 -10.67 -18.86
CA ALA A 41 -0.56 -11.91 -19.49
C ALA A 41 -1.48 -13.09 -19.13
N GLY A 42 -1.96 -13.16 -17.89
CA GLY A 42 -2.96 -14.15 -17.46
C GLY A 42 -4.29 -14.00 -18.20
N ALA A 43 -4.79 -12.78 -18.35
CA ALA A 43 -6.00 -12.46 -19.08
C ALA A 43 -5.90 -12.82 -20.57
N GLU A 44 -4.77 -12.51 -21.22
CA GLU A 44 -4.49 -12.88 -22.61
C GLU A 44 -4.42 -14.40 -22.79
N SER A 45 -3.75 -15.10 -21.87
CA SER A 45 -3.71 -16.57 -21.89
C SER A 45 -5.10 -17.18 -21.75
N VAL A 46 -5.95 -16.63 -20.89
CA VAL A 46 -7.33 -17.07 -20.68
C VAL A 46 -8.21 -16.79 -21.91
N ALA A 47 -8.08 -15.61 -22.51
CA ALA A 47 -8.82 -15.23 -23.71
C ALA A 47 -8.44 -16.11 -24.91
N GLY A 48 -7.17 -16.52 -25.00
CA GLY A 48 -6.70 -17.46 -26.02
C GLY A 48 -7.21 -18.90 -25.85
N ASP A 49 -7.51 -19.33 -24.62
CA ASP A 49 -7.84 -20.73 -24.28
C ASP A 49 -9.35 -21.02 -24.19
N GLY A 50 -10.19 -19.99 -24.30
CA GLY A 50 -11.61 -20.04 -24.72
C GLY A 50 -12.63 -20.90 -23.94
N THR A 51 -12.26 -21.73 -22.96
CA THR A 51 -13.14 -22.85 -22.54
C THR A 51 -13.17 -23.25 -21.06
N ARG A 52 -12.74 -22.43 -20.10
CA ARG A 52 -12.86 -22.82 -18.67
C ARG A 52 -13.69 -21.82 -17.86
N HIS A 53 -14.84 -22.31 -17.39
CA HIS A 53 -15.83 -21.61 -16.55
C HIS A 53 -15.27 -21.09 -15.19
N SER A 54 -13.98 -21.22 -14.90
CA SER A 54 -13.31 -20.71 -13.69
C SER A 54 -12.61 -19.36 -13.90
N CYS A 55 -12.67 -18.76 -15.09
CA CYS A 55 -11.90 -17.56 -15.41
C CYS A 55 -12.46 -16.25 -14.87
N GLY A 56 -13.77 -16.16 -14.59
CA GLY A 56 -14.38 -14.96 -14.01
C GLY A 56 -13.82 -14.63 -12.63
N ASP A 57 -13.69 -15.64 -11.77
CA ASP A 57 -13.21 -15.47 -10.39
C ASP A 57 -11.74 -15.03 -10.33
N ALA A 58 -10.91 -15.49 -11.28
CA ALA A 58 -9.50 -15.12 -11.33
C ALA A 58 -9.29 -13.65 -11.76
N MET A 59 -10.08 -13.16 -12.72
CA MET A 59 -9.99 -11.76 -13.16
C MET A 59 -10.61 -10.78 -12.16
N LEU A 60 -11.67 -11.18 -11.45
CA LEU A 60 -12.24 -10.39 -10.37
C LEU A 60 -11.25 -10.25 -9.21
N ARG A 61 -10.66 -11.36 -8.77
CA ARG A 61 -9.65 -11.32 -7.70
C ARG A 61 -8.42 -10.49 -8.08
N ALA A 62 -7.97 -10.57 -9.33
CA ALA A 62 -6.90 -9.70 -9.85
C ALA A 62 -7.25 -8.21 -9.79
N SER A 63 -8.51 -7.86 -10.06
CA SER A 63 -8.99 -6.47 -10.00
C SER A 63 -9.04 -5.97 -8.55
N ASP A 64 -9.52 -6.80 -7.62
CA ASP A 64 -9.55 -6.48 -6.19
C ASP A 64 -8.14 -6.29 -5.64
N ASP A 65 -7.20 -7.18 -5.97
CA ASP A 65 -5.79 -7.09 -5.55
C ASP A 65 -5.10 -5.80 -6.09
N LEU A 66 -5.46 -5.37 -7.31
CA LEU A 66 -4.94 -4.15 -7.92
C LEU A 66 -5.53 -2.89 -7.26
N ILE A 67 -6.82 -2.89 -6.95
CA ILE A 67 -7.48 -1.78 -6.26
C ILE A 67 -6.87 -1.59 -4.87
N GLU A 68 -6.76 -2.67 -4.09
CA GLU A 68 -6.16 -2.61 -2.75
C GLU A 68 -4.73 -2.07 -2.80
N PHE A 69 -3.94 -2.50 -3.78
CA PHE A 69 -2.58 -1.98 -3.94
C PHE A 69 -2.56 -0.49 -4.29
N VAL A 70 -3.40 -0.04 -5.23
CA VAL A 70 -3.44 1.37 -5.64
C VAL A 70 -3.81 2.27 -4.46
N ASP A 71 -4.78 1.84 -3.65
CA ASP A 71 -5.19 2.57 -2.45
C ASP A 71 -4.01 2.70 -1.46
N GLN A 72 -3.28 1.61 -1.20
CA GLN A 72 -2.10 1.61 -0.33
C GLN A 72 -0.97 2.49 -0.88
N PHE A 73 -0.73 2.45 -2.19
CA PHE A 73 0.30 3.27 -2.82
C PHE A 73 -0.06 4.77 -2.80
N GLU A 74 -1.34 5.11 -2.95
CA GLU A 74 -1.83 6.48 -2.81
C GLU A 74 -1.63 7.01 -1.37
N GLU A 75 -1.91 6.20 -0.36
CA GLU A 75 -1.63 6.54 1.04
C GLU A 75 -0.13 6.83 1.27
N MET A 76 0.76 6.00 0.72
CA MET A 76 2.20 6.23 0.79
C MET A 76 2.64 7.53 0.10
N LEU A 77 2.10 7.81 -1.09
CA LEU A 77 2.39 9.06 -1.83
C LEU A 77 1.94 10.30 -1.04
N ASN A 78 0.76 10.24 -0.43
CA ASN A 78 0.22 11.33 0.37
C ASN A 78 1.07 11.56 1.63
N ALA A 79 1.47 10.48 2.33
CA ALA A 79 2.35 10.57 3.50
C ALA A 79 3.71 11.22 3.16
N TYR A 80 4.31 10.82 2.03
CA TYR A 80 5.55 11.43 1.53
C TYR A 80 5.38 12.92 1.19
N ALA A 81 4.32 13.26 0.46
CA ALA A 81 4.06 14.63 0.03
C ALA A 81 3.83 15.57 1.22
N ASP A 82 3.11 15.12 2.24
CA ASP A 82 2.82 15.92 3.43
C ASP A 82 4.06 16.13 4.31
N ALA A 83 4.92 15.12 4.44
CA ALA A 83 6.21 15.26 5.10
C ALA A 83 7.09 16.32 4.42
N HIS A 84 7.17 16.32 3.09
CA HIS A 84 7.95 17.30 2.34
C HIS A 84 7.37 18.71 2.39
N LYS A 85 6.04 18.88 2.40
CA LYS A 85 5.42 20.19 2.63
C LYS A 85 5.76 20.75 4.01
N ALA A 86 5.76 19.89 5.03
CA ALA A 86 6.11 20.30 6.39
C ALA A 86 7.58 20.69 6.52
N GLU A 87 8.47 20.03 5.79
CA GLU A 87 9.89 20.39 5.72
C GLU A 87 10.13 21.72 4.99
N ALA A 88 9.44 21.95 3.86
CA ALA A 88 9.56 23.19 3.10
C ALA A 88 8.98 24.43 3.81
N ALA A 89 8.12 24.24 4.82
CA ALA A 89 7.52 25.30 5.61
C ALA A 89 8.37 25.73 6.83
N ARG A 90 9.49 25.06 7.10
CA ARG A 90 10.46 25.39 8.16
C ARG A 90 11.56 26.31 7.64
#